data_AF-A0A354CT03-F1
#
_entry.id   AF-A0A354CT03-F1
#
_cell.length_a   1.000
_cell.length_b   1.000
_cell.length_c   1.000
_cell.angle_alpha   90.00
_cell.angle_beta   90.00
_cell.angle_gamma   90.00
#
_symmetry.space_group_name_H-M   'P 1'
#
loop_
_entity.id
_entity.type
_entity.pdbx_description
1 polymer ?
#
loop_
_entity_poly.entity_id
_entity_poly.type
_entity_poly.pdbx_seq_one_letter_code
_entity_poly.pdbx_strand_id
1 'polypeptide(L)' 'APGKEGMVHISELENRRVEKVEDVCNEGDEIIVKIIKIDQQGKIGLSRKEALADIESKRKAKTAQDGRAE' A
#
# COMPACT_ATOMS: atom_id res chain seq x y z
N ALA A 1 -18.32 6.31 14.15
CA ALA A 1 -17.51 7.40 13.56
C ALA A 1 -16.96 6.90 12.24
N PRO A 2 -17.10 7.64 11.13
CA PRO A 2 -16.69 7.16 9.81
C PRO A 2 -15.16 7.18 9.72
N GLY A 3 -14.58 6.03 9.37
CA GLY A 3 -13.14 5.87 9.14
C GLY A 3 -12.31 5.70 10.41
N LYS A 4 -11.71 4.53 10.60
CA LYS A 4 -10.61 4.37 11.56
C LYS A 4 -9.39 5.08 10.98
N GLU A 5 -8.75 5.92 11.79
CA GLU A 5 -7.54 6.64 11.38
C GLU A 5 -6.36 5.67 11.32
N GLY A 6 -5.68 5.67 10.17
CA GLY A 6 -4.50 4.86 9.93
C GLY A 6 -3.25 5.72 9.82
N MET A 7 -2.11 5.16 10.23
CA MET A 7 -0.80 5.80 10.13
C MET A 7 0.13 4.92 9.30
N VAL A 8 0.75 5.51 8.28
CA VAL A 8 1.85 4.90 7.52
C VAL A 8 3.16 5.41 8.08
N HIS A 9 4.09 4.52 8.40
CA HIS A 9 5.43 4.91 8.81
C HIS A 9 6.28 5.28 7.58
N ILE A 10 7.24 6.22 7.70
CA ILE A 10 8.09 6.63 6.56
C ILE A 10 8.85 5.45 5.94
N SER A 11 9.25 4.47 6.76
CA SER A 11 9.90 3.23 6.32
C SER A 11 8.96 2.24 5.61
N GLU A 12 7.66 2.46 5.70
CA GLU A 12 6.62 1.65 5.08
C GLU A 12 6.05 2.27 3.80
N LEU A 13 6.47 3.50 3.46
CA LEU A 13 6.10 4.16 2.21
C LEU A 13 6.76 3.48 1.01
N GLU A 14 8.04 3.12 1.11
CA GLU A 14 8.79 2.52 0.01
C GLU A 14 9.97 1.67 0.50
N ASN A 15 10.46 0.75 -0.32
CA ASN A 15 11.63 -0.08 0.01
C ASN A 15 12.96 0.68 -0.02
N ARG A 16 12.96 1.93 -0.53
CA ARG A 16 14.11 2.82 -0.55
C ARG A 16 14.08 3.78 0.64
N ARG A 17 15.24 4.36 0.99
CA ARG A 17 15.33 5.40 2.02
C ARG A 17 14.60 6.65 1.53
N VAL A 18 13.45 6.92 2.11
CA VAL A 18 12.65 8.13 1.84
C VAL A 18 13.10 9.21 2.82
N GLU A 19 13.59 10.34 2.32
CA GLU A 19 13.98 11.49 3.14
C GLU A 19 12.80 12.41 3.44
N LYS A 20 11.86 12.52 2.49
CA LYS A 20 10.65 13.35 2.62
C LYS A 20 9.42 12.57 2.19
N VAL A 21 8.35 12.69 2.97
CA VAL A 21 7.06 12.05 2.66
C VAL A 21 6.39 12.65 1.42
N GLU A 22 6.65 13.94 1.16
CA GLU A 22 6.12 14.73 0.03
C GLU A 22 6.59 14.19 -1.33
N ASP A 23 7.77 13.57 -1.40
CA ASP A 23 8.28 12.94 -2.63
C ASP A 23 7.45 11.72 -3.05
N VAL A 24 6.70 11.12 -2.12
CA VAL A 24 6.04 9.83 -2.31
C VAL A 24 4.52 9.98 -2.27
N CYS A 25 4.00 10.86 -1.41
CA CYS A 25 2.57 11.10 -1.24
C CYS A 25 2.30 12.60 -1.17
N ASN A 26 1.26 13.04 -1.87
CA ASN A 26 0.75 14.40 -1.81
C ASN A 26 -0.62 14.42 -1.15
N GLU A 27 -0.97 15.56 -0.54
CA GLU A 27 -2.29 15.76 0.04
C GLU A 27 -3.35 15.70 -1.08
N GLY A 28 -4.35 14.81 -0.91
CA GLY A 28 -5.40 14.57 -1.91
C GLY A 28 -5.10 13.45 -2.91
N ASP A 29 -3.92 12.82 -2.85
CA ASP A 29 -3.58 11.68 -3.70
C ASP A 29 -4.16 10.36 -3.15
N GLU A 30 -4.73 9.54 -4.03
CA GLU A 30 -5.26 8.23 -3.67
C GLU A 30 -4.17 7.15 -3.79
N ILE A 31 -3.60 6.77 -2.65
CA ILE A 31 -2.56 5.74 -2.57
C ILE A 31 -3.11 4.39 -2.13
N ILE A 32 -2.60 3.31 -2.72
CA ILE A 32 -2.95 1.96 -2.29
C ILE A 32 -2.02 1.55 -1.13
N VAL A 33 -2.63 1.18 -0.01
CA VAL A 33 -1.94 0.75 1.21
C VAL A 33 -2.50 -0.56 1.73
N LYS A 34 -1.67 -1.34 2.41
CA LYS A 34 -2.03 -2.63 3.02
C LYS A 34 -2.03 -2.47 4.54
N ILE A 35 -3.00 -3.09 5.20
CA ILE A 35 -3.08 -3.10 6.66
C ILE A 35 -2.07 -4.10 7.20
N ILE A 36 -1.14 -3.63 8.03
CA ILE A 36 -0.12 -4.45 8.68
C ILE A 36 -0.43 -4.73 10.15
N LYS A 37 -1.13 -3.81 10.82
CA LYS A 37 -1.44 -3.92 12.24
C LYS A 37 -2.72 -3.19 12.58
N ILE A 38 -3.50 -3.74 13.49
CA ILE A 38 -4.69 -3.07 14.05
C ILE A 38 -4.53 -3.08 15.56
N ASP A 39 -4.54 -1.89 16.15
CA ASP A 39 -4.49 -1.73 17.60
C ASP A 39 -5.90 -1.72 18.20
N GLN A 40 -6.04 -2.14 19.46
CA GLN A 40 -7.34 -2.15 20.15
C GLN A 40 -7.90 -0.72 20.35
N GLN A 41 -7.03 0.28 20.33
CA GLN A 41 -7.39 1.70 20.37
C GLN A 41 -7.92 2.24 19.02
N GLY A 42 -7.99 1.40 17.99
CA GLY A 42 -8.52 1.78 16.68
C GLY A 42 -7.49 2.39 15.72
N LYS A 43 -6.23 2.51 16.12
CA LYS A 43 -5.12 2.91 15.23
C LYS A 43 -4.76 1.76 14.29
N ILE A 44 -4.65 2.05 13.00
CA ILE A 44 -4.28 1.07 11.99
C ILE A 44 -2.88 1.40 11.46
N GLY A 45 -1.97 0.44 11.58
CA GLY A 45 -0.68 0.50 10.89
C GLY A 45 -0.88 0.14 9.42
N LEU A 46 -0.45 1.03 8.54
CA LEU A 46 -0.59 0.89 7.10
C LEU A 46 0.79 0.84 6.44
N SER A 47 0.90 0.09 5.35
CA SER A 47 2.14 -0.06 4.58
C SER A 47 1.89 -0.02 3.09
N ARG A 48 2.58 0.87 2.38
CA ARG A 48 2.49 1.03 0.92
C ARG A 48 3.42 0.05 0.21
N LYS A 49 4.59 -0.24 0.77
CA LYS A 49 5.55 -1.18 0.17
C LYS A 49 4.94 -2.58 -0.04
N GLU A 50 4.19 -3.06 0.95
CA GLU A 50 3.55 -4.38 0.85
C GLU A 50 2.36 -4.37 -0.10
N ALA A 51 1.63 -3.25 -0.17
CA ALA A 51 0.55 -3.10 -1.14
C ALA A 51 1.08 -3.21 -2.58
N LEU A 52 2.18 -2.52 -2.89
CA LEU A 52 2.84 -2.58 -4.20
C LEU A 52 3.31 -3.99 -4.54
N ALA A 53 3.94 -4.69 -3.60
CA ALA A 53 4.40 -6.08 -3.81
C ALA A 53 3.24 -7.06 -4.07
N ASP A 54 2.12 -6.89 -3.35
CA ASP A 54 0.90 -7.69 -3.53
C ASP A 54 0.27 -7.44 -4.91
N ILE A 55 0.20 -6.18 -5.33
CA ILE A 55 -0.31 -5.77 -6.64
C ILE A 55 0.55 -6.35 -7.76
N GLU A 56 1.88 -6.26 -7.66
CA GLU A 56 2.79 -6.76 -8.68
C GLU A 56 2.70 -8.29 -8.80
N SER A 57 2.60 -8.98 -7.66
CA SER A 57 2.42 -10.43 -7.62
C SER A 57 1.09 -10.87 -8.26
N LYS A 58 -0.01 -10.15 -7.95
CA LYS A 58 -1.32 -10.39 -8.57
C LYS A 58 -1.34 -10.08 -10.06
N ARG A 59 -0.66 -9.02 -10.50
CA ARG A 59 -0.56 -8.65 -11.92
C ARG A 59 0.18 -9.74 -12.72
N LYS A 60 1.33 -10.23 -12.24
CA LYS A 60 2.07 -11.32 -12.90
C LYS A 60 1.25 -12.60 -12.99
N ALA A 61 0.48 -12.94 -11.96
CA ALA A 61 -0.40 -14.10 -11.98
C ALA A 61 -1.55 -13.96 -12.99
N LYS A 62 -2.07 -12.75 -13.20
CA LYS A 62 -3.20 -12.48 -14.10
C LYS A 62 -2.81 -12.47 -15.58
N THR A 63 -1.63 -11.96 -15.92
CA THR A 63 -1.13 -11.93 -17.31
C THR A 63 -0.92 -13.34 -17.90
N ALA A 64 -0.70 -14.36 -17.06
CA ALA A 64 -0.53 -15.74 -17.53
C ALA A 64 -1.85 -16.47 -17.87
N GLN A 65 -3.00 -15.97 -17.41
CA GLN A 65 -4.30 -16.65 -17.60
C GLN A 65 -5.08 -16.18 -18.85
N ASP A 66 -4.79 -15.00 -19.39
CA ASP A 66 -5.50 -14.45 -20.55
C ASP A 66 -4.83 -14.78 -21.91
N GLY A 67 -3.98 -15.81 -21.93
CA GLY A 67 -3.26 -16.28 -23.12
C GLY A 67 -3.93 -17.45 -23.84
N ARG A 68 -5.26 -17.60 -23.76
CA ARG A 68 -5.99 -18.69 -24.46
C ARG A 68 -7.24 -18.16 -25.18
N ALA A 69 -7.03 -17.52 -26.32
CA ALA A 69 -7.93 -17.56 -27.48
C ALA A 69 -7.29 -16.81 -28.65
N GLU A 70 -6.51 -17.52 -29.47
CA GLU A 70 -6.66 -17.51 -30.93
C GLU A 70 -6.28 -18.91 -31.45
#